data_AF-A0A3A4PG74-F1
#
_entry.id   AF-A0A3A4PG74-F1
#
_cell.length_a   1.000
_cell.length_b   1.000
_cell.length_c   1.000
_cell.angle_alpha   90.00
_cell.angle_beta   90.00
_cell.angle_gamma   90.00
#
_symmetry.space_group_name_H-M   'P 1'
#
loop_
_entity.id
_entity.type
_entity.pdbx_description
1 polymer ?
#
loop_
_entity_poly.entity_id
_entity_poly.type
_entity_poly.pdbx_seq_one_letter_code
_entity_poly.pdbx_strand_id
1 'polypeptide(L)'
;MSELQRRLGAIAGKMANNKALISGMMSAIDPKVVAEAVNDNKDLLIGTMSYLDPEILAGIINSNPDFMAKMMRSLDAAAIAKAMNKNQRFVTQLIENTDPNVFSRSVNVVFNKMRKATYRPGLTVTEDA
;
A
#
# COMPACT_ATOMS: atom_id res chain seq x y z
N MET A 1 41.52 2.73 -8.49
CA MET A 1 40.90 2.11 -7.30
C MET A 1 41.76 0.94 -6.86
N SER A 2 42.07 0.81 -5.57
CA SER A 2 42.91 -0.29 -5.06
C SER A 2 42.10 -1.59 -4.88
N GLU A 3 42.78 -2.74 -4.96
CA GLU A 3 42.15 -4.06 -4.74
C GLU A 3 41.47 -4.15 -3.36
N LEU A 4 42.04 -3.49 -2.35
CA LEU A 4 41.47 -3.37 -1.01
C LEU A 4 40.10 -2.67 -1.02
N GLN A 5 39.97 -1.53 -1.72
CA GLN A 5 38.69 -0.83 -1.84
C GLN A 5 37.62 -1.70 -2.51
N ARG A 6 37.99 -2.44 -3.56
CA ARG A 6 37.06 -3.33 -4.26
C ARG A 6 36.55 -4.45 -3.36
N ARG A 7 37.45 -5.07 -2.58
CA ARG A 7 37.11 -6.14 -1.62
C ARG A 7 36.26 -5.63 -0.46
N LEU A 8 36.58 -4.45 0.09
CA LEU A 8 35.78 -3.81 1.13
C LEU A 8 34.39 -3.43 0.62
N GLY A 9 34.28 -2.88 -0.58
CA GLY A 9 33.00 -2.57 -1.22
C GLY A 9 32.14 -3.82 -1.45
N ALA A 10 32.76 -4.92 -1.91
CA ALA A 10 32.05 -6.19 -2.09
C ALA A 10 31.56 -6.79 -0.77
N ILE A 11 32.36 -6.74 0.31
CA ILE A 11 31.96 -7.21 1.64
C ILE A 11 30.84 -6.34 2.21
N ALA A 12 30.97 -5.01 2.12
CA ALA A 12 29.93 -4.07 2.55
C ALA A 12 28.62 -4.29 1.79
N GLY A 13 28.67 -4.46 0.46
CA GLY A 13 27.50 -4.76 -0.37
C GLY A 13 26.83 -6.09 -0.01
N LYS A 14 27.63 -7.13 0.32
CA LYS A 14 27.10 -8.41 0.79
C LYS A 14 26.47 -8.31 2.18
N MET A 15 27.03 -7.51 3.08
CA MET A 15 26.45 -7.28 4.41
C MET A 15 25.16 -6.46 4.32
N ALA A 16 25.12 -5.40 3.50
CA ALA A 16 23.92 -4.60 3.28
C ALA A 16 22.76 -5.40 2.66
N ASN A 17 23.07 -6.36 1.79
CA ASN A 17 22.10 -7.30 1.21
C ASN A 17 21.90 -8.58 2.05
N ASN A 18 22.40 -8.62 3.28
CA ASN A 18 22.19 -9.77 4.15
C ASN A 18 20.73 -9.77 4.61
N LYS A 19 19.99 -10.83 4.24
CA LYS A 19 18.58 -11.01 4.60
C LYS A 19 18.31 -10.84 6.10
N ALA A 20 19.19 -11.33 6.98
CA ALA A 20 19.02 -11.19 8.42
C ALA A 20 19.26 -9.74 8.89
N LEU A 21 20.21 -9.01 8.30
CA LEU A 21 20.42 -7.59 8.58
C LEU A 21 19.20 -6.77 8.16
N ILE A 22 18.71 -6.97 6.92
CA ILE A 22 17.52 -6.29 6.39
C ILE A 22 16.29 -6.64 7.23
N SER A 23 16.07 -7.92 7.54
CA SER A 23 14.97 -8.37 8.38
C SER A 23 15.07 -7.80 9.81
N GLY A 24 16.27 -7.71 10.37
CA GLY A 24 16.51 -7.10 11.68
C GLY A 24 16.19 -5.61 11.68
N MET A 25 16.63 -4.87 10.65
CA MET A 25 16.28 -3.47 10.47
C MET A 25 14.77 -3.28 10.30
N MET A 26 14.12 -4.07 9.45
CA MET A 26 12.67 -4.02 9.27
C MET A 26 11.89 -4.35 10.55
N SER A 27 12.39 -5.27 11.38
CA SER A 27 11.78 -5.57 12.68
C SER A 27 11.91 -4.43 13.70
N ALA A 28 12.90 -3.56 13.52
CA ALA A 28 13.15 -2.41 14.40
C ALA A 28 12.54 -1.10 13.87
N ILE A 29 12.11 -1.06 12.61
CA ILE A 29 11.48 0.12 12.01
C ILE A 29 10.03 0.21 12.51
N ASP A 30 9.70 1.33 13.15
CA ASP A 30 8.32 1.66 13.49
C ASP A 30 7.51 1.93 12.21
N PRO A 31 6.41 1.20 11.97
CA PRO A 31 5.52 1.44 10.83
C PRO A 31 5.01 2.90 10.73
N LYS A 32 4.92 3.62 11.87
CA LYS A 32 4.52 5.03 11.89
C LYS A 32 5.56 5.94 11.23
N VAL A 33 6.85 5.70 11.47
CA VAL A 33 7.94 6.49 10.88
C VAL A 33 7.95 6.30 9.36
N VAL A 34 7.69 5.08 8.89
CA VAL A 34 7.54 4.81 7.45
C VAL A 34 6.34 5.55 6.88
N ALA A 35 5.19 5.52 7.57
CA ALA A 35 4.00 6.23 7.13
C ALA A 35 4.21 7.76 7.09
N GLU A 36 4.91 8.34 8.06
CA GLU A 36 5.28 9.75 8.07
C GLU A 36 6.15 10.10 6.87
N ALA A 37 7.19 9.31 6.60
CA ALA A 37 8.02 9.49 5.41
C ALA A 37 7.20 9.40 4.11
N VAL A 38 6.26 8.47 4.01
CA VAL A 38 5.35 8.37 2.86
C VAL A 38 4.45 9.61 2.76
N ASN A 39 3.91 10.08 3.88
CA ASN A 39 3.06 11.27 3.92
C ASN A 39 3.82 12.53 3.52
N ASP A 40 5.11 12.64 3.81
CA ASP A 40 5.92 13.78 3.39
C ASP A 40 6.30 13.73 1.91
N ASN A 41 6.16 12.56 1.28
CA ASN A 41 6.58 12.28 -0.10
C ASN A 41 5.44 11.80 -0.99
N LYS A 42 4.26 12.43 -0.87
CA LYS A 42 3.02 12.02 -1.56
C LYS A 42 3.16 11.95 -3.08
N ASP A 43 3.87 12.88 -3.69
CA ASP A 43 4.05 12.92 -5.14
C ASP A 43 4.98 11.80 -5.65
N LEU A 44 6.01 11.47 -4.86
CA LEU A 44 6.86 10.30 -5.12
C LEU A 44 6.03 9.02 -5.10
N LEU A 45 5.12 8.87 -4.12
CA LEU A 45 4.24 7.71 -4.05
C LEU A 45 3.35 7.60 -5.30
N ILE A 46 2.73 8.70 -5.73
CA ILE A 46 1.87 8.73 -6.92
C ILE A 46 2.62 8.26 -8.17
N GLY A 47 3.87 8.73 -8.35
CA GLY A 47 4.71 8.37 -9.49
C GLY A 47 5.33 6.99 -9.39
N THR A 48 5.64 6.50 -8.19
CA THR A 48 6.32 5.20 -8.02
C THR A 48 5.34 4.03 -8.16
N MET A 49 4.07 4.20 -7.79
CA MET A 49 3.05 3.16 -7.91
C MET A 49 2.94 2.57 -9.33
N SER A 50 3.19 3.35 -10.38
CA SER A 50 3.14 2.85 -11.76
C SER A 50 4.27 1.89 -12.13
N TYR A 51 5.32 1.82 -11.31
CA TYR A 51 6.50 0.98 -11.53
C TYR A 51 6.57 -0.23 -10.59
N LEU A 52 5.62 -0.35 -9.65
CA LEU A 52 5.59 -1.47 -8.71
C LEU A 52 4.98 -2.70 -9.37
N ASP A 53 5.57 -3.86 -9.08
CA ASP A 53 4.98 -5.15 -9.39
C ASP A 53 3.89 -5.47 -8.34
N PRO A 54 2.62 -5.64 -8.76
CA PRO A 54 1.52 -5.89 -7.84
C PRO A 54 1.60 -7.27 -7.15
N GLU A 55 2.19 -8.29 -7.78
CA GLU A 55 2.32 -9.63 -7.19
C GLU A 55 3.34 -9.63 -6.06
N ILE A 56 4.49 -8.99 -6.30
CA ILE A 56 5.53 -8.83 -5.27
C ILE A 56 4.97 -8.06 -4.06
N LEU A 57 4.25 -6.96 -4.32
CA LEU A 57 3.68 -6.16 -3.25
C LEU A 57 2.61 -6.93 -2.46
N ALA A 58 1.75 -7.70 -3.14
CA ALA A 58 0.78 -8.56 -2.48
C ALA A 58 1.44 -9.58 -1.55
N GLY A 59 2.52 -10.23 -2.00
CA GLY A 59 3.30 -11.16 -1.17
C GLY A 59 3.85 -10.51 0.10
N ILE A 60 4.31 -9.26 0.00
CA ILE A 60 4.77 -8.48 1.16
C ILE A 60 3.61 -8.16 2.11
N ILE A 61 2.46 -7.71 1.59
CA ILE A 61 1.26 -7.40 2.39
C ILE A 61 0.82 -8.64 3.18
N ASN A 62 0.64 -9.76 2.48
CA ASN A 62 0.15 -11.01 3.09
C ASN A 62 1.12 -11.54 4.16
N SER A 63 2.43 -11.34 3.97
CA SER A 63 3.45 -11.78 4.94
C SER A 63 3.63 -10.85 6.15
N ASN A 64 3.09 -9.63 6.11
CA ASN A 64 3.34 -8.60 7.13
C ASN A 64 2.05 -7.86 7.59
N PRO A 65 0.98 -8.58 7.99
CA PRO A 65 -0.32 -7.97 8.25
C PRO A 65 -0.31 -6.95 9.40
N ASP A 66 0.42 -7.23 10.49
CA ASP A 66 0.48 -6.32 11.65
C ASP A 66 1.26 -5.03 11.36
N PHE A 67 2.36 -5.15 10.62
CA PHE A 67 3.14 -4.01 10.17
C PHE A 67 2.28 -3.10 9.28
N MET A 68 1.60 -3.70 8.29
CA MET A 68 0.72 -2.98 7.38
C MET A 68 -0.45 -2.32 8.13
N ALA A 69 -1.06 -3.02 9.09
CA ALA A 69 -2.15 -2.45 9.89
C ALA A 69 -1.71 -1.23 10.72
N LYS A 70 -0.49 -1.24 11.28
CA LYS A 70 0.07 -0.09 12.00
C LYS A 70 0.41 1.06 11.06
N MET A 71 1.01 0.77 9.91
CA MET A 71 1.35 1.77 8.89
C MET A 71 0.09 2.46 8.37
N MET A 72 -0.94 1.70 7.98
CA MET A 72 -2.20 2.24 7.43
C MET A 72 -2.92 3.21 8.37
N ARG A 73 -2.82 3.04 9.69
CA ARG A 73 -3.41 3.98 10.66
C ARG A 73 -2.75 5.37 10.63
N SER A 74 -1.55 5.46 10.08
CA SER A 74 -0.74 6.67 10.07
C SER A 74 -0.61 7.29 8.67
N LEU A 75 -1.13 6.63 7.62
CA LEU A 75 -1.09 7.15 6.25
C LEU A 75 -2.19 8.19 6.00
N ASP A 76 -1.86 9.22 5.22
CA ASP A 76 -2.82 10.20 4.72
C ASP A 76 -3.75 9.56 3.68
N ALA A 77 -5.00 9.30 4.11
CA ALA A 77 -6.01 8.66 3.28
C ALA A 77 -6.30 9.41 1.97
N ALA A 78 -6.21 10.74 1.95
CA ALA A 78 -6.51 11.53 0.74
C ALA A 78 -5.38 11.39 -0.29
N ALA A 79 -4.13 11.39 0.16
CA ALA A 79 -2.97 11.16 -0.69
C ALA A 79 -2.99 9.77 -1.31
N ILE A 80 -3.25 8.74 -0.50
CA ILE A 80 -3.38 7.35 -0.95
C ILE A 80 -4.52 7.22 -1.96
N ALA A 81 -5.70 7.77 -1.68
CA ALA A 81 -6.84 7.72 -2.60
C ALA A 81 -6.51 8.37 -3.96
N LYS A 82 -5.81 9.51 -3.96
CA LYS A 82 -5.36 10.16 -5.20
C LYS A 82 -4.39 9.27 -6.00
N ALA A 83 -3.44 8.62 -5.33
CA ALA A 83 -2.50 7.70 -5.96
C ALA A 83 -3.23 6.48 -6.54
N MET A 84 -4.14 5.86 -5.78
CA MET A 84 -4.95 4.73 -6.25
C MET A 84 -5.81 5.08 -7.46
N ASN A 85 -6.49 6.23 -7.44
CA ASN A 85 -7.34 6.67 -8.55
C ASN A 85 -6.56 6.90 -9.85
N LYS A 86 -5.28 7.27 -9.76
CA LYS A 86 -4.39 7.40 -10.93
C LYS A 86 -3.83 6.07 -11.43
N ASN A 87 -3.86 5.03 -10.60
CA ASN A 87 -3.21 3.75 -10.86
C ASN A 87 -4.21 2.58 -10.81
N GLN A 88 -5.38 2.73 -11.43
CA GLN A 88 -6.50 1.78 -11.30
C GLN A 88 -6.13 0.35 -11.71
N ARG A 89 -5.41 0.17 -12.82
CA ARG A 89 -4.97 -1.16 -13.27
C ARG A 89 -4.09 -1.87 -12.24
N PHE A 90 -3.13 -1.14 -11.66
CA PHE A 90 -2.29 -1.65 -10.58
C PHE A 90 -3.13 -2.07 -9.37
N VAL A 91 -4.11 -1.25 -8.97
CA VAL A 91 -5.01 -1.56 -7.85
C VAL A 91 -5.82 -2.83 -8.12
N THR A 92 -6.34 -3.02 -9.34
CA THR A 92 -7.06 -4.26 -9.71
C THR A 92 -6.17 -5.47 -9.55
N GLN A 93 -4.96 -5.44 -10.13
CA GLN A 93 -4.01 -6.57 -10.05
C GLN A 93 -3.56 -6.83 -8.61
N LEU A 94 -3.39 -5.79 -7.81
CA LEU A 94 -3.05 -5.95 -6.39
C LEU A 94 -4.17 -6.70 -5.65
N ILE A 95 -5.44 -6.30 -5.85
CA ILE A 95 -6.60 -6.95 -5.22
C ILE A 95 -6.69 -8.42 -5.62
N GLU A 96 -6.44 -8.74 -6.90
CA GLU A 96 -6.44 -10.12 -7.42
C GLU A 96 -5.39 -11.02 -6.74
N ASN A 97 -4.28 -10.45 -6.28
CA ASN A 97 -3.14 -11.19 -5.73
C ASN A 97 -3.06 -11.17 -4.19
N THR A 98 -3.84 -10.31 -3.51
CA THR A 98 -3.89 -10.25 -2.05
C THR A 98 -4.91 -11.21 -1.46
N ASP A 99 -4.69 -11.67 -0.22
CA ASP A 99 -5.63 -12.57 0.45
C ASP A 99 -6.99 -11.87 0.68
N PRO A 100 -8.14 -12.57 0.51
CA PRO A 100 -9.48 -11.97 0.66
C PRO A 100 -9.71 -11.31 2.02
N ASN A 101 -9.06 -11.83 3.05
CA ASN A 101 -9.18 -11.34 4.42
C ASN A 101 -8.60 -9.94 4.64
N VAL A 102 -7.74 -9.47 3.73
CA VAL A 102 -7.15 -8.12 3.79
C VAL A 102 -8.22 -7.03 3.68
N PHE A 103 -9.33 -7.29 2.98
CA PHE A 103 -10.37 -6.30 2.71
C PHE A 103 -11.70 -6.54 3.41
N SER A 104 -11.85 -7.58 4.24
CA SER A 104 -13.16 -7.98 4.81
C SER A 104 -13.91 -6.84 5.49
N ARG A 105 -13.22 -5.93 6.18
CA ARG A 105 -13.84 -4.73 6.80
C ARG A 105 -14.16 -3.64 5.76
N SER A 106 -13.32 -3.49 4.74
CA SER A 106 -13.43 -2.46 3.71
C SER A 106 -14.56 -2.75 2.72
N VAL A 107 -14.86 -4.03 2.45
CA VAL A 107 -15.96 -4.44 1.56
C VAL A 107 -17.29 -3.84 2.00
N ASN A 108 -17.61 -3.86 3.30
CA ASN A 108 -18.84 -3.24 3.82
C ASN A 108 -18.87 -1.72 3.59
N VAL A 109 -17.74 -1.03 3.67
CA VAL A 109 -17.64 0.41 3.40
C VAL A 109 -17.90 0.71 1.93
N VAL A 110 -17.27 -0.06 1.03
CA VAL A 110 -17.41 0.09 -0.42
C VAL A 110 -18.85 -0.21 -0.85
N PHE A 111 -19.41 -1.32 -0.39
CA PHE A 111 -20.80 -1.70 -0.66
C PHE A 111 -21.77 -0.59 -0.24
N ASN A 112 -21.60 -0.04 0.97
CA ASN A 112 -22.43 1.07 1.45
C ASN A 112 -22.28 2.35 0.61
N LYS A 113 -21.06 2.67 0.14
CA LYS A 113 -20.83 3.80 -0.77
C LYS A 113 -21.53 3.58 -2.11
N MET A 114 -21.41 2.39 -2.71
CA MET A 114 -22.08 2.05 -3.97
C MET A 114 -23.59 2.14 -3.84
N ARG A 115 -24.16 1.56 -2.77
CA ARG A 115 -25.59 1.64 -2.47
C ARG A 115 -26.08 3.08 -2.33
N LYS A 116 -25.31 3.96 -1.70
CA LYS A 116 -25.66 5.39 -1.55
C LYS A 116 -25.51 6.16 -2.87
N ALA A 117 -24.56 5.78 -3.72
CA ALA A 117 -24.37 6.40 -5.03
C ALA A 117 -25.50 6.02 -6.01
N THR A 118 -26.06 4.82 -5.88
CA THR A 118 -27.23 4.38 -6.67
C THR A 118 -28.57 4.71 -6.03
N TYR A 119 -28.60 5.07 -4.74
CA TYR A 119 -29.82 5.53 -4.05
C TYR A 119 -30.23 6.91 -4.57
N ARG A 120 -31.34 6.96 -5.31
CA ARG A 120 -32.09 8.17 -5.64
C ARG A 120 -33.22 8.35 -4.62
N PRO A 121 -33.12 9.25 -3.63
CA PRO A 121 -34.28 9.60 -2.81
C PRO A 121 -35.28 10.36 -3.68
N GLY A 122 -36.53 9.89 -3.78
CA GLY A 122 -37.62 10.70 -4.32
C GLY A 122 -38.29 10.23 -5.62
N LEU A 123 -38.50 8.93 -5.83
CA LEU A 123 -39.71 8.51 -6.55
C LEU A 123 -40.80 8.24 -5.52
N THR A 124 -41.25 9.30 -4.83
CA THR A 124 -42.65 9.31 -4.40
C THR A 124 -43.45 9.35 -5.70
N VAL A 125 -44.06 8.22 -6.04
CA VAL A 125 -45.16 8.22 -7.01
C VAL A 125 -46.18 9.18 -6.44
N THR A 126 -46.27 10.39 -7.00
CA THR A 126 -47.46 11.21 -6.81
C THR A 126 -48.59 10.42 -7.45
N GLU A 127 -49.41 9.80 -6.60
CA GLU A 127 -50.71 9.27 -6.99
C GLU A 127 -51.58 10.46 -7.42
N ASP A 128 -51.43 10.89 -8.67
CA ASP A 128 -52.34 11.84 -9.31
C ASP A 128 -52.80 11.23 -10.65
N ALA A 129 -53.83 10.37 -10.57
CA ALA A 129 -54.85 10.14 -11.59
C ALA A 129 -56.07 9.44 -10.96
#